data_AF-A0A923U0A3-F1
#
_entry.id   AF-A0A923U0A3-F1
#
_cell.length_a   1.000
_cell.length_b   1.000
_cell.length_c   1.000
_cell.angle_alpha   90.00
_cell.angle_beta   90.00
_cell.angle_gamma   90.00
#
_symmetry.space_group_name_H-M   'P 1'
#
loop_
_entity.id
_entity.type
_entity.pdbx_description
1 polymer ?
#
loop_
_entity_poly.entity_id
_entity_poly.type
_entity_poly.pdbx_seq_one_letter_code
_entity_poly.pdbx_strand_id
1 'polypeptide(L)' 'MTLLFDATEAKKFDSRIVERNIQRGSAKQDDYDKFVKDLADDADNAETVSIEALLADNSA' A
#
# COMPACT_ATOMS: atom_id res chain seq x y z
N MET A 1 9.39 4.61 15.21
CA MET A 1 8.40 3.53 14.98
C MET A 1 7.07 4.18 14.71
N THR A 2 6.66 4.28 13.46
CA THR A 2 5.27 4.59 13.12
C THR A 2 4.42 3.40 13.54
N LEU A 3 3.36 3.64 14.32
CA LEU A 3 2.46 2.58 14.76
C LEU A 3 1.81 1.97 13.51
N LEU A 4 1.64 0.64 13.50
CA LEU A 4 1.00 -0.09 12.40
C LEU A 4 -0.34 0.56 11.98
N PHE A 5 -1.03 1.15 12.95
CA PHE A 5 -2.23 1.96 12.76
C PHE A 5 -2.03 3.18 11.86
N ASP A 6 -1.01 4.01 12.11
CA ASP A 6 -0.73 5.20 11.30
C ASP A 6 -0.32 4.80 9.87
N ALA A 7 0.43 3.70 9.73
CA ALA A 7 0.79 3.15 8.43
C ALA A 7 -0.44 2.60 7.67
N THR A 8 -1.40 2.00 8.39
CA THR A 8 -2.67 1.55 7.77
C THR A 8 -3.56 2.73 7.41
N GLU A 9 -3.70 3.74 8.26
CA GLU A 9 -4.44 4.97 7.97
C GLU A 9 -3.83 5.75 6.79
N ALA A 10 -2.50 5.87 6.73
CA ALA A 10 -1.81 6.54 5.62
C ALA A 10 -1.94 5.79 4.30
N LYS A 11 -2.05 4.44 4.34
CA LYS A 11 -2.32 3.59 3.18
C LYS A 11 -3.81 3.51 2.82
N LYS A 12 -4.72 4.19 3.52
CA LYS A 12 -6.15 4.23 3.13
C LYS A 12 -6.32 5.05 1.87
N PHE A 13 -6.13 4.38 0.75
CA PHE A 13 -6.60 4.81 -0.54
C PHE A 13 -8.13 4.88 -0.53
N ASP A 14 -8.71 6.06 -0.28
CA ASP A 14 -10.17 6.22 -0.29
C ASP A 14 -10.66 6.30 -1.74
N SER A 15 -11.05 5.13 -2.26
CA SER A 15 -11.60 4.98 -3.60
C SER A 15 -12.78 5.90 -3.88
N ARG A 16 -13.55 6.30 -2.87
CA ARG A 16 -14.73 7.16 -3.03
C ARG A 16 -14.34 8.60 -3.34
N ILE A 17 -13.24 9.08 -2.77
CA ILE A 17 -12.73 10.43 -3.05
C ILE A 17 -12.23 10.50 -4.48
N VAL A 18 -11.54 9.44 -4.91
CA VAL A 18 -10.99 9.32 -6.26
C VAL A 18 -12.10 9.23 -7.29
N GLU A 19 -13.07 8.35 -7.07
CA GLU A 19 -14.23 8.19 -7.95
C GLU A 19 -15.04 9.48 -8.07
N ARG A 20 -15.24 10.20 -6.96
CA ARG A 20 -15.87 11.53 -6.97
C ARG A 20 -15.08 12.55 -7.79
N ASN A 21 -13.75 12.55 -7.70
CA ASN A 21 -12.90 13.48 -8.44
C ASN A 21 -12.83 13.15 -9.94
N ILE A 22 -12.92 11.87 -10.30
CA ILE A 22 -13.06 11.41 -11.69
C ILE A 22 -14.41 11.87 -12.25
N GLN A 23 -15.51 11.63 -11.54
CA GLN A 23 -16.85 12.07 -11.95
C GLN A 23 -16.97 13.60 -12.09
N ARG A 24 -16.25 14.36 -11.27
CA ARG A 24 -16.17 15.83 -11.35
C ARG A 24 -15.23 16.32 -12.46
N GLY A 25 -14.55 15.43 -13.18
CA GLY A 25 -13.57 15.78 -14.21
C GLY A 25 -12.30 16.47 -13.68
N SER A 26 -12.09 16.46 -12.36
CA SER A 26 -10.90 17.02 -11.71
C SER A 26 -9.69 16.07 -11.81
N ALA A 27 -9.94 14.79 -12.09
CA ALA A 27 -8.94 13.78 -12.41
C ALA A 27 -9.41 12.98 -13.63
N LYS A 28 -8.48 12.57 -14.49
CA LYS A 28 -8.79 11.64 -15.59
C LYS A 28 -8.66 10.21 -15.11
N GLN A 29 -9.57 9.38 -15.58
CA GLN A 29 -9.55 7.95 -15.26
C GLN A 29 -8.27 7.28 -15.76
N ASP A 30 -7.80 7.63 -16.96
CA ASP A 30 -6.56 7.08 -17.53
C ASP A 30 -5.31 7.39 -16.68
N ASP A 31 -5.27 8.56 -16.05
CA ASP A 31 -4.15 8.96 -15.19
C ASP A 31 -4.21 8.22 -13.86
N TYR A 32 -5.42 7.97 -13.34
CA TYR A 32 -5.64 7.13 -12.18
C TYR A 32 -5.25 5.66 -12.43
N ASP A 33 -5.65 5.08 -13.55
CA ASP A 33 -5.34 3.69 -13.88
C ASP A 33 -3.83 3.44 -14.06
N LYS A 34 -3.08 4.43 -14.55
CA LYS A 34 -1.61 4.39 -14.57
C LYS A 34 -1.02 4.48 -13.17
N PHE A 35 -1.51 5.42 -12.37
CA PHE A 35 -1.06 5.59 -10.98
C PHE A 35 -1.23 4.31 -10.16
N VAL A 36 -2.35 3.61 -10.31
CA VAL A 36 -2.60 2.33 -9.63
C VAL A 36 -1.65 1.23 -10.09
N LYS A 37 -1.26 1.21 -11.38
CA LYS A 37 -0.29 0.23 -11.89
C LYS A 37 1.14 0.52 -11.45
N ASP A 38 1.47 1.77 -11.19
CA ASP A 38 2.80 2.20 -10.75
C ASP A 38 2.98 2.09 -9.23
N LEU A 39 1.89 1.85 -8.48
CA LEU A 39 1.96 1.53 -7.06
C LEU A 39 2.64 0.16 -6.90
N ALA A 40 3.76 0.14 -6.18
CA ALA A 40 4.44 -1.10 -5.82
C ALA A 40 3.45 -2.05 -5.15
N ASP A 41 3.38 -3.28 -5.66
CA ASP A 41 2.52 -4.29 -5.09
C ASP A 41 3.00 -4.56 -3.66
N ASP A 42 2.11 -4.87 -2.72
CA ASP A 42 2.53 -5.09 -1.33
C ASP A 42 3.53 -6.26 -1.22
N ALA A 43 3.56 -7.13 -2.23
CA ALA A 43 4.57 -8.17 -2.42
C ALA A 43 5.99 -7.65 -2.70
N ASP A 44 6.14 -6.52 -3.40
CA ASP A 44 7.45 -5.91 -3.70
C ASP A 44 8.09 -5.28 -2.45
N ASN A 45 7.25 -4.90 -1.48
CA ASN A 45 7.68 -4.35 -0.19
C ASN A 45 7.76 -5.41 0.93
N ALA A 46 7.45 -6.67 0.64
CA ALA A 46 7.48 -7.74 1.61
C ALA A 46 8.85 -8.44 1.62
N GLU A 47 9.56 -8.34 2.73
CA GLU A 47 10.78 -9.14 2.95
C GLU A 47 10.38 -10.59 3.24
N THR A 48 10.83 -11.52 2.38
CA THR A 48 10.51 -12.94 2.54
C THR A 48 11.38 -13.53 3.65
N VAL A 49 10.80 -13.73 4.83
CA VAL A 49 11.49 -14.37 5.96
C VAL A 49 11.26 -15.88 5.96
N SER A 50 12.34 -16.66 6.05
CA SER A 50 12.26 -18.11 6.21
C SER A 50 11.91 -18.48 7.66
N ILE A 51 11.29 -19.65 7.85
CA ILE A 51 10.93 -20.14 9.18
C ILE A 51 12.18 -20.35 10.04
N GLU A 52 13.31 -20.74 9.45
CA GLU A 52 14.57 -20.88 10.18
C GLU A 52 15.10 -19.53 10.70
N ALA A 53 14.93 -18.44 9.95
CA ALA A 53 15.36 -17.11 10.36
C ALA A 53 14.58 -16.61 11.59
N LEU A 54 13.28 -16.90 11.67
CA LEU A 54 12.43 -16.56 12.81
C LEU A 54 12.77 -17.35 14.08
N LEU A 55 13.25 -18.60 13.93
CA LEU A 55 13.62 -19.44 15.08
C LEU A 55 15.00 -19.06 15.65
N ALA A 56 15.93 -18.59 14.82
CA ALA A 56 17.24 -18.16 15.26
C ALA A 56 17.19 -16.88 16.11
N ASP A 57 16.32 -15.92 15.76
CA ASP A 57 16.24 -14.62 16.42
C ASP A 57 15.59 -14.68 17.83
N ASN A 58 14.81 -15.73 18.11
CA ASN A 58 14.11 -15.94 19.38
C ASN A 58 14.96 -16.73 20.41
N SER A 59 16.24 -16.96 20.10
CA SER A 59 17.16 -17.77 20.91
C SER A 59 18.34 -17.00 21.52
N ALA A 60 18.26 -15.66 21.56
CA ALA A 60 19.18 -14.75 22.26
C ALA A 60 18.48 -14.06 23.44
#